data_AF-A0A368KW43-F1
#
_entry.id   AF-A0A368KW43-F1
#
_cell.length_a   1.000
_cell.length_b   1.000
_cell.length_c   1.000
_cell.angle_alpha   90.00
_cell.angle_beta   90.00
_cell.angle_gamma   90.00
#
_symmetry.space_group_name_H-M   'P 1'
#
loop_
_entity.id
_entity.type
_entity.pdbx_description
1 polymer ?
#
loop_
_entity_poly.entity_id
_entity_poly.type
_entity_poly.pdbx_seq_one_letter_code
_entity_poly.pdbx_strand_id
1 'polypeptide(L)'
;MSCQELAGRIERMQPNAEPRDVARLCLLLSNTVDDLSDLAEDKELTTAWQEMGLRLQAATDQHAAMTDELDELAHSDPRKFSPDQIWVLIRAIKVQSQILQMYVGQPLIDV
;
A
#
# COMPACT_ATOMS: atom_id res chain seq x y z
N MET A 1 -15.59 -4.67 16.25
CA MET A 1 -14.40 -5.42 16.75
C MET A 1 -13.35 -4.44 17.21
N SER A 2 -12.60 -4.75 18.27
CA SER A 2 -11.49 -3.91 18.76
C SER A 2 -10.19 -4.18 17.99
N CYS A 3 -9.26 -3.23 18.02
CA CYS A 3 -7.93 -3.38 17.40
C CYS A 3 -7.14 -4.57 17.98
N GLN A 4 -7.27 -4.84 19.29
CA GLN A 4 -6.63 -5.99 19.94
C GLN A 4 -7.20 -7.32 19.45
N GLU A 5 -8.52 -7.40 19.27
CA GLU A 5 -9.17 -8.59 18.71
C GLU A 5 -8.76 -8.83 17.25
N LEU A 6 -8.63 -7.76 16.46
CA LEU A 6 -8.14 -7.83 15.08
C LEU A 6 -6.70 -8.37 15.04
N ALA A 7 -5.80 -7.82 15.85
CA ALA A 7 -4.41 -8.29 15.93
C ALA A 7 -4.34 -9.78 16.28
N GLY A 8 -5.08 -10.22 17.30
CA GLY A 8 -5.12 -11.64 17.69
C GLY A 8 -5.79 -12.57 16.67
N ARG A 9 -6.62 -12.05 15.77
CA ARG A 9 -7.13 -12.81 14.61
C ARG A 9 -6.07 -12.91 13.51
N ILE A 10 -5.38 -11.82 13.20
CA ILE A 10 -4.31 -11.80 12.20
C ILE A 10 -3.16 -12.72 12.61
N GLU A 11 -2.74 -12.71 13.88
CA GLU A 11 -1.72 -13.63 14.40
C GLU A 11 -2.11 -15.10 14.24
N ARG A 12 -3.40 -15.43 14.38
CA ARG A 12 -3.89 -16.80 14.12
C ARG A 12 -3.89 -17.16 12.64
N MET A 13 -4.21 -16.21 11.77
CA MET A 13 -4.17 -16.39 10.32
C MET A 13 -2.73 -16.51 9.79
N GLN A 14 -1.79 -15.77 10.38
CA GLN A 14 -0.37 -15.77 10.02
C GLN A 14 0.51 -15.91 11.26
N PRO A 15 0.69 -17.13 11.79
CA PRO A 15 1.42 -17.38 13.04
C PRO A 15 2.89 -16.95 13.04
N ASN A 16 3.47 -16.78 11.86
CA ASN A 16 4.87 -16.41 11.68
C ASN A 16 5.05 -14.92 11.33
N ALA A 17 4.00 -14.11 11.39
CA ALA A 17 4.10 -12.68 11.15
C ALA A 17 4.90 -12.01 12.27
N GLU A 18 5.78 -11.07 11.91
CA GLU A 18 6.45 -10.25 12.93
C GLU A 18 5.46 -9.24 13.51
N PRO A 19 5.66 -8.75 14.76
CA PRO A 19 4.73 -7.80 15.38
C PRO A 19 4.48 -6.53 14.55
N ARG A 20 5.50 -6.07 13.81
CA ARG A 20 5.39 -4.93 12.89
C ARG A 20 4.47 -5.22 11.71
N ASP A 21 4.43 -6.45 11.22
CA ASP A 21 3.57 -6.85 10.11
C ASP A 21 2.13 -6.96 10.57
N VAL A 22 1.90 -7.52 11.77
CA VAL A 22 0.58 -7.56 12.40
C VAL A 22 0.03 -6.14 12.60
N ALA A 23 0.84 -5.22 13.13
CA ALA A 23 0.43 -3.83 13.34
C ALA A 23 0.13 -3.10 12.00
N ARG A 24 0.97 -3.32 10.98
CA ARG A 24 0.75 -2.80 9.64
C ARG A 24 -0.56 -3.31 9.05
N LEU A 25 -0.82 -4.62 9.12
CA LEU A 25 -2.06 -5.21 8.62
C LEU A 25 -3.29 -4.70 9.38
N CYS A 26 -3.20 -4.51 10.70
CA CYS A 26 -4.26 -3.88 11.48
C CYS A 26 -4.62 -2.49 10.94
N LEU A 27 -3.61 -1.65 10.70
CA LEU A 27 -3.81 -0.31 10.13
C LEU A 27 -4.45 -0.38 8.74
N LEU A 28 -3.87 -1.19 7.86
CA LEU A 28 -4.35 -1.30 6.48
C LEU A 28 -5.79 -1.80 6.41
N LEU A 29 -6.15 -2.81 7.19
CA LEU A 29 -7.52 -3.31 7.26
C LEU A 29 -8.46 -2.29 7.89
N SER A 30 -8.02 -1.57 8.92
CA SER A 30 -8.81 -0.48 9.50
C SER A 30 -9.05 0.68 8.53
N ASN A 31 -8.17 0.88 7.55
CA ASN A 31 -8.34 1.88 6.50
C ASN A 31 -9.29 1.42 5.37
N THR A 32 -9.71 0.15 5.34
CA THR A 32 -10.63 -0.35 4.29
C THR A 32 -12.10 -0.29 4.66
N VAL A 33 -12.40 -0.10 5.93
CA VAL A 33 -13.77 -0.10 6.47
C VAL A 33 -13.94 1.11 7.38
N ASP A 34 -15.14 1.67 7.42
CA ASP A 34 -15.45 2.78 8.32
C ASP A 34 -15.63 2.29 9.78
N ASP A 35 -16.13 1.06 9.97
CA ASP A 35 -16.27 0.40 11.27
C ASP A 35 -15.57 -0.97 11.26
N LEU A 36 -14.65 -1.19 12.20
CA LEU A 36 -13.94 -2.46 12.38
C LEU A 36 -14.89 -3.63 12.69
N SER A 37 -16.11 -3.36 13.12
CA SER A 37 -17.16 -4.35 13.32
C SER A 37 -17.60 -5.03 12.03
N ASP A 38 -17.39 -4.40 10.88
CA ASP A 38 -17.63 -4.97 9.55
C ASP A 38 -16.61 -6.06 9.18
N LEU A 39 -15.57 -6.25 10.01
CA LEU A 39 -14.59 -7.33 9.88
C LEU A 39 -14.75 -8.39 10.97
N ALA A 40 -15.89 -8.40 11.68
CA ALA A 40 -16.13 -9.35 12.77
C ALA A 40 -16.37 -10.78 12.26
N GLU A 41 -16.84 -10.96 11.03
CA GLU A 41 -16.97 -12.29 10.41
C GLU A 41 -15.65 -12.76 9.83
N ASP A 42 -15.26 -14.01 10.12
CA ASP A 42 -13.99 -14.59 9.64
C ASP A 42 -13.89 -14.60 8.11
N LYS A 43 -15.02 -14.74 7.40
CA LYS A 43 -15.06 -14.72 5.94
C LYS A 43 -14.75 -13.33 5.38
N GLU A 44 -15.33 -12.29 5.98
CA GLU A 44 -15.12 -10.90 5.59
C GLU A 44 -13.68 -10.48 5.88
N LEU A 45 -13.20 -10.80 7.08
CA LEU A 45 -11.80 -10.56 7.48
C LEU A 45 -10.81 -11.26 6.54
N THR A 46 -11.06 -12.52 6.20
CA THR A 46 -10.17 -13.28 5.29
C THR A 46 -10.16 -12.66 3.89
N THR A 47 -11.31 -12.23 3.40
CA THR A 47 -11.44 -11.60 2.08
C THR A 47 -10.70 -10.27 2.05
N ALA A 48 -10.97 -9.39 3.03
CA ALA A 48 -10.31 -8.10 3.15
C ALA A 48 -8.78 -8.24 3.32
N TRP A 49 -8.34 -9.25 4.08
CA TRP A 49 -6.92 -9.56 4.25
C TRP A 49 -6.24 -9.99 2.94
N GLN A 50 -6.86 -10.90 2.18
CA GLN A 50 -6.33 -11.34 0.88
C GLN A 50 -6.25 -10.19 -0.12
N GLU A 51 -7.32 -9.40 -0.21
CA GLU A 51 -7.37 -8.24 -1.10
C GLU A 51 -6.31 -7.20 -0.73
N MET A 52 -6.15 -6.91 0.56
CA MET A 52 -5.14 -5.98 1.04
C MET A 52 -3.73 -6.50 0.76
N GLY A 53 -3.47 -7.80 0.96
CA GLY A 53 -2.20 -8.43 0.63
C GLY A 53 -1.84 -8.26 -0.85
N LEU A 54 -2.79 -8.53 -1.74
CA LEU A 54 -2.61 -8.34 -3.19
C LEU A 54 -2.37 -6.88 -3.57
N ARG A 55 -3.13 -5.94 -3.00
CA ARG A 55 -2.95 -4.49 -3.26
C ARG A 55 -1.59 -4.01 -2.80
N LEU A 56 -1.16 -4.40 -1.59
CA LEU A 56 0.14 -4.01 -1.05
C LEU A 56 1.29 -4.58 -1.89
N GLN A 57 1.18 -5.84 -2.32
CA GLN A 57 2.16 -6.45 -3.21
C GLN A 57 2.24 -5.71 -4.54
N ALA A 58 1.10 -5.46 -5.19
CA ALA A 58 1.06 -4.73 -6.47
C ALA A 58 1.65 -3.32 -6.37
N ALA A 59 1.34 -2.58 -5.29
CA ALA A 59 1.91 -1.25 -5.06
C ALA A 59 3.43 -1.29 -4.81
N THR A 60 3.90 -2.33 -4.10
CA THR A 60 5.34 -2.54 -3.86
C THR A 60 6.07 -2.85 -5.16
N ASP A 61 5.50 -3.72 -6.00
CA ASP A 61 6.06 -4.07 -7.32
C ASP A 61 6.12 -2.84 -8.24
N GLN A 62 5.05 -2.04 -8.27
CA GLN A 62 5.03 -0.77 -9.03
C GLN A 62 6.07 0.23 -8.52
N HIS A 63 6.25 0.32 -7.21
CA HIS A 63 7.27 1.19 -6.63
C HIS A 63 8.69 0.73 -6.99
N ALA A 64 8.95 -0.58 -6.97
CA ALA A 64 10.24 -1.13 -7.39
C ALA A 64 10.52 -0.78 -8.86
N ALA A 65 9.58 -1.08 -9.77
CA ALA A 65 9.72 -0.75 -11.18
C ALA A 65 9.90 0.76 -11.44
N MET A 66 9.18 1.61 -10.69
CA MET A 66 9.33 3.06 -10.78
C MET A 66 10.70 3.54 -10.28
N THR A 67 11.26 2.89 -9.26
CA THR A 67 12.60 3.21 -8.75
C THR A 67 13.64 2.96 -9.84
N ASP A 68 13.52 1.85 -10.58
CA ASP A 68 14.39 1.53 -11.70
C ASP A 68 14.25 2.57 -12.83
N GLU A 69 13.03 2.95 -13.22
CA GLU A 69 12.79 4.00 -14.23
C GLU A 69 13.38 5.36 -13.83
N LEU A 70 13.29 5.73 -12.55
CA LEU A 70 13.87 6.97 -12.04
C LEU A 70 15.39 6.93 -11.98
N ASP A 71 15.99 5.77 -11.69
CA ASP A 71 17.44 5.61 -11.70
C ASP A 71 17.99 5.76 -13.13
N GLU A 72 17.35 5.13 -14.12
CA GLU A 72 17.68 5.33 -15.54
C GLU A 72 17.57 6.81 -15.95
N LEU A 73 16.52 7.48 -15.46
CA LEU A 73 16.34 8.91 -15.71
C LEU A 73 17.41 9.77 -15.03
N ALA A 74 17.82 9.46 -13.81
CA ALA A 74 18.86 10.18 -13.08
C ALA A 74 20.24 10.08 -13.77
N HIS A 75 20.49 8.99 -14.50
CA HIS A 75 21.69 8.81 -15.31
C HIS A 75 21.65 9.50 -16.68
N SER A 76 20.51 10.09 -17.07
CA SER A 76 20.36 10.84 -18.32
C SER A 76 20.67 12.34 -18.16
N ASP A 77 21.03 13.05 -19.25
CA ASP A 77 21.44 14.46 -19.18
C ASP A 77 20.28 15.37 -18.70
N PRO A 78 20.38 15.98 -17.49
CA PRO A 78 19.29 16.76 -16.90
C PRO A 78 18.94 18.03 -17.68
N ARG A 79 19.80 18.46 -18.61
CA ARG A 79 19.63 19.70 -19.36
C ARG A 79 18.71 19.57 -20.58
N LYS A 80 18.25 18.35 -20.90
CA LYS A 80 17.38 18.08 -22.06
C LYS A 80 16.31 17.04 -21.75
N PHE A 81 15.49 17.29 -20.73
CA PHE A 81 14.32 16.46 -20.48
C PHE A 81 13.42 16.42 -21.71
N SER A 82 13.25 15.24 -22.30
CA SER A 82 12.27 15.01 -23.36
C SER A 82 10.86 14.99 -22.75
N PRO A 83 9.80 15.20 -23.56
CA PRO A 83 8.41 15.04 -23.11
C PRO A 83 8.15 13.68 -22.43
N ASP A 84 8.77 12.60 -22.91
CA ASP A 84 8.62 11.26 -22.33
C ASP A 84 9.21 11.19 -20.91
N GLN A 85 10.34 11.85 -20.68
CA GLN A 85 10.99 11.91 -19.38
C GLN A 85 10.18 12.74 -18.36
N ILE A 86 9.46 13.77 -18.81
CA ILE A 86 8.51 14.51 -17.96
C ILE A 86 7.34 13.60 -17.56
N TRP A 87 6.85 12.76 -18.47
CA TRP A 87 5.80 11.78 -18.15
C TRP A 87 6.25 10.72 -17.14
N VAL A 88 7.51 10.29 -17.18
CA VAL A 88 8.10 9.40 -16.15
C VAL A 88 8.05 10.07 -14.78
N LEU A 89 8.44 11.34 -14.67
CA LEU A 89 8.39 12.09 -13.41
C LEU A 89 6.95 12.26 -12.87
N ILE A 90 5.98 12.59 -13.73
CA ILE A 90 4.57 12.70 -13.34
C ILE A 90 4.04 11.35 -12.86
N ARG A 91 4.38 10.26 -13.56
CA ARG A 91 3.99 8.90 -13.17
C ARG A 91 4.63 8.51 -11.83
N ALA A 92 5.89 8.89 -11.60
CA ALA A 92 6.59 8.64 -10.35
C ALA A 92 5.89 9.25 -9.14
N ILE A 93 5.46 10.52 -9.25
CA ILE A 93 4.70 11.20 -8.19
C ILE A 93 3.41 10.44 -7.88
N LYS A 94 2.72 9.94 -8.91
CA LYS A 94 1.48 9.17 -8.74
C LYS A 94 1.72 7.83 -8.04
N VAL A 95 2.73 7.07 -8.45
CA VAL A 95 3.08 5.78 -7.83
C VAL A 95 3.51 5.96 -6.37
N GLN A 96 4.33 6.98 -6.07
CA GLN A 96 4.73 7.28 -4.69
C GLN A 96 3.54 7.65 -3.81
N SER A 97 2.56 8.37 -4.37
CA SER A 97 1.34 8.75 -3.66
C SER A 97 0.46 7.54 -3.31
N GLN A 98 0.43 6.49 -4.13
CA GLN A 98 -0.41 5.30 -3.91
C GLN A 98 -0.03 4.51 -2.66
N ILE A 99 1.28 4.31 -2.40
CA ILE A 99 1.71 3.64 -1.16
C ILE A 99 1.31 4.47 0.05
N LEU A 100 1.54 5.79 0.00
CA LEU A 100 1.21 6.68 1.10
C LEU A 100 -0.30 6.66 1.42
N GLN A 101 -1.17 6.66 0.39
CA GLN A 101 -2.63 6.59 0.55
C GLN A 101 -3.07 5.36 1.35
N MET A 102 -2.46 4.19 1.10
CA MET A 102 -2.80 2.97 1.85
C MET A 102 -2.55 3.12 3.35
N TYR A 103 -1.49 3.83 3.75
CA TYR A 103 -1.18 4.05 5.17
C TYR A 103 -1.96 5.19 5.81
N VAL A 104 -2.26 6.25 5.05
CA VAL A 104 -2.96 7.44 5.56
C VAL A 104 -4.48 7.24 5.62
N GLY A 105 -5.03 6.29 4.87
CA GLY A 105 -6.47 5.99 4.87
C GLY A 105 -7.34 7.08 4.24
N GLN A 106 -6.72 8.04 3.54
CA GLN A 106 -7.41 9.11 2.83
C GLN A 106 -6.97 9.15 1.36
N PRO A 107 -7.90 9.41 0.42
CA PRO A 107 -7.50 9.77 -0.95
C PRO A 107 -6.74 11.10 -0.90
N LEU A 108 -5.49 11.11 -1.39
CA LEU A 108 -4.79 12.38 -1.63
C LEU A 108 -5.50 13.12 -2.77
N ILE A 109 -5.61 14.43 -2.61
CA ILE A 109 -6.15 15.36 -3.61
C ILE A 109 -5.47 15.07 -4.95
N ASP A 110 -6.27 14.79 -5.97
CA ASP A 110 -5.81 14.56 -7.34
C ASP A 110 -5.13 15.85 -7.84
N VAL A 111 -3.84 15.78 -8.17
CA VAL A 111 -3.04 16.90 -8.73
C VAL A 111 -2.89 16.72 -10.23
#